data_AF-A0A1U8MD72-F1
#
_entry.id   AF-A0A1U8MD72-F1
#
_cell.length_a   1.000
_cell.length_b   1.000
_cell.length_c   1.000
_cell.angle_alpha   90.00
_cell.angle_beta   90.00
_cell.angle_gamma   90.00
#
_symmetry.space_group_name_H-M   'P 1'
#
loop_
_entity.id
_entity.type
_entity.pdbx_description
1 polymer ?
#
loop_
_entity_poly.entity_id
_entity_poly.type
_entity_poly.pdbx_seq_one_letter_code
_entity_poly.pdbx_strand_id
1 'polypeptide(L)'
;MASFAGNCNQKLLLLLSSQLVVAAFMFGNTCKTIFEAIVFVFVMHPFDVGDRCVVDGVQLLVEEMNILTTVFLKLDNEKVYYPNSVLATKPISNSYRSPDIGVFLKTPQMFVALTAAFFATLSKTPQISAAKGIKKRR
;
A
#
# COMPACT_ATOMS: atom_id res chain seq x y z
N MET A 1 -41.99 48.16 27.22
CA MET A 1 -40.54 48.20 27.53
C MET A 1 -39.94 46.78 27.58
N ALA A 2 -40.14 45.94 26.55
CA ALA A 2 -39.67 44.54 26.57
C ALA A 2 -39.07 44.08 25.23
N SER A 3 -38.38 44.98 24.50
CA SER A 3 -37.81 44.65 23.17
C SER A 3 -36.27 44.78 23.09
N PHE A 4 -35.59 45.16 24.17
CA PHE A 4 -34.13 45.33 24.14
C PHE A 4 -33.32 44.12 24.64
N ALA A 5 -33.93 43.17 25.35
CA ALA A 5 -33.22 42.02 25.92
C ALA A 5 -32.95 40.87 24.92
N GLY A 6 -33.72 40.78 23.83
CA GLY A 6 -33.55 39.73 22.81
C GLY A 6 -32.40 39.99 21.83
N ASN A 7 -31.93 41.24 21.71
CA ASN A 7 -30.98 41.64 20.68
C ASN A 7 -29.50 41.50 21.12
N CYS A 8 -29.22 41.51 22.44
CA CYS A 8 -27.84 41.37 22.94
C CYS A 8 -27.26 39.97 22.71
N ASN A 9 -28.03 38.91 22.96
CA ASN A 9 -27.58 37.54 22.67
C ASN A 9 -27.42 37.28 21.16
N GLN A 10 -28.32 37.81 20.33
CA GLN A 10 -28.24 37.62 18.88
C GLN A 10 -27.04 38.36 18.26
N LYS A 11 -26.78 39.61 18.69
CA LYS A 11 -25.58 40.36 18.27
C LYS A 11 -24.29 39.72 18.76
N LEU A 12 -24.27 39.20 19.99
CA LEU A 12 -23.13 38.47 20.53
C LEU A 12 -22.86 37.18 19.75
N LEU A 13 -23.90 36.40 19.42
CA LEU A 13 -23.77 35.19 18.60
C LEU A 13 -23.28 35.51 17.18
N LEU A 14 -23.77 36.60 16.57
CA LEU A 14 -23.30 37.09 15.26
C LEU A 14 -21.83 37.51 15.30
N LEU A 15 -21.40 38.18 16.37
CA LEU A 15 -20.00 38.55 16.56
C LEU A 15 -19.12 37.33 16.84
N LEU A 16 -19.59 36.33 17.59
CA LEU A 16 -18.80 35.12 17.80
C LEU A 16 -18.69 34.26 16.53
N SER A 17 -19.76 34.16 15.73
CA SER A 17 -19.76 33.36 14.51
C SER A 17 -18.86 33.94 13.42
N SER A 18 -18.81 35.26 13.24
CA SER A 18 -17.88 35.88 12.28
C SER A 18 -16.41 35.61 12.63
N GLN A 19 -16.09 35.55 13.93
CA GLN A 19 -14.74 35.32 14.42
C GLN A 19 -14.35 33.86 14.20
N LEU A 20 -15.30 32.94 14.40
CA LEU A 20 -15.12 31.52 14.12
C LEU A 20 -14.92 31.23 12.63
N VAL A 21 -15.59 31.95 11.73
CA VAL A 21 -15.40 31.77 10.27
C VAL A 21 -14.00 32.19 9.84
N VAL A 22 -13.51 33.33 10.34
CA VAL A 22 -12.14 33.79 10.06
C VAL A 22 -11.12 32.81 10.65
N ALA A 23 -11.33 32.35 11.90
CA ALA A 23 -10.48 31.35 12.52
C ALA A 23 -10.48 30.02 11.75
N ALA A 24 -11.63 29.54 11.29
CA ALA A 24 -11.76 28.31 10.51
C ALA A 24 -11.01 28.40 9.17
N PHE A 25 -10.98 29.57 8.53
CA PHE A 25 -10.18 29.78 7.31
C PHE A 25 -8.68 29.77 7.59
N MET A 26 -8.24 30.39 8.69
CA MET A 26 -6.83 30.42 9.07
C MET A 26 -6.30 29.05 9.51
N PHE A 27 -7.10 28.30 10.26
CA PHE A 27 -6.70 27.00 10.81
C PHE A 27 -7.14 25.80 9.97
N GLY A 28 -7.97 25.99 8.94
CA GLY A 28 -8.54 24.89 8.15
C GLY A 28 -7.50 23.96 7.55
N ASN A 29 -6.42 24.53 7.00
CA ASN A 29 -5.30 23.74 6.46
C ASN A 29 -4.58 22.96 7.58
N THR A 30 -4.37 23.57 8.74
CA THR A 30 -3.74 22.91 9.89
C THR A 30 -4.61 21.78 10.42
N CYS A 31 -5.92 22.02 10.60
CA CYS A 31 -6.89 21.01 11.02
C CYS A 31 -6.90 19.82 10.06
N LYS A 32 -6.84 20.07 8.74
CA LYS A 32 -6.74 19.01 7.74
C LYS A 32 -5.49 18.15 7.94
N THR A 33 -4.31 18.77 8.04
CA THR A 33 -3.04 18.03 8.21
C THR A 33 -3.00 17.21 9.50
N ILE A 34 -3.54 17.75 10.60
CA ILE A 34 -3.62 17.04 11.88
C ILE A 34 -4.60 15.88 11.80
N PHE A 35 -5.76 16.09 11.18
CA PHE A 35 -6.77 15.04 11.04
C PHE A 35 -6.24 13.87 10.20
N GLU A 36 -5.61 14.15 9.06
CA GLU A 36 -4.97 13.13 8.22
C GLU A 36 -3.90 12.36 8.99
N ALA A 37 -3.08 13.05 9.79
CA ALA A 37 -2.06 12.43 10.64
C ALA A 37 -2.68 11.49 11.71
N ILE A 38 -3.74 11.92 12.39
CA ILE A 38 -4.43 11.13 13.41
C ILE A 38 -5.10 9.90 12.80
N VAL A 39 -5.79 10.05 11.67
CA VAL A 39 -6.45 8.93 10.99
C VAL A 39 -5.41 7.91 10.50
N PHE A 40 -4.29 8.38 9.97
CA PHE A 40 -3.19 7.51 9.54
C PHE A 40 -2.66 6.69 10.71
N VAL A 41 -2.39 7.33 11.84
CA VAL A 41 -1.85 6.66 13.03
C VAL A 41 -2.89 5.74 13.63
N PHE A 42 -4.12 6.17 13.92
CA PHE A 42 -5.06 5.39 14.75
C PHE A 42 -6.03 4.48 13.98
N VAL A 43 -6.32 4.79 12.72
CA VAL A 43 -7.35 4.06 11.96
C VAL A 43 -6.72 3.10 10.97
N MET A 44 -5.79 3.59 10.14
CA MET A 44 -5.23 2.79 9.05
C MET A 44 -4.09 1.87 9.50
N HIS A 45 -3.22 2.32 10.43
CA HIS A 45 -2.07 1.56 10.95
C HIS A 45 -1.34 0.67 9.91
N PRO A 46 -0.81 1.26 8.80
CA PRO A 46 -0.22 0.47 7.72
C PRO A 46 1.11 -0.22 8.10
N PHE A 47 1.78 0.28 9.13
CA PHE A 47 3.00 -0.27 9.68
C PHE A 47 3.09 0.00 11.19
N ASP A 48 3.89 -0.82 11.86
CA ASP A 48 4.18 -0.69 13.29
C ASP A 48 5.66 -0.35 13.52
N VAL A 49 6.02 0.00 14.76
CA VAL A 49 7.42 0.24 15.14
C VAL A 49 8.25 -1.03 14.90
N GLY A 50 9.36 -0.88 14.18
CA GLY A 50 10.25 -1.99 13.79
C GLY A 50 9.98 -2.55 12.39
N ASP A 51 8.94 -2.10 11.68
CA ASP A 51 8.66 -2.56 10.32
C ASP A 51 9.65 -1.99 9.29
N ARG A 52 9.95 -2.80 8.26
CA ARG A 52 10.70 -2.38 7.08
C ARG A 52 9.75 -2.01 5.96
N CYS A 53 9.68 -0.72 5.68
CA CYS A 53 8.85 -0.17 4.61
C CYS A 53 9.71 0.45 3.51
N VAL A 54 9.18 0.46 2.29
CA VAL A 54 9.73 1.23 1.17
C VAL A 54 8.79 2.40 0.92
N VAL A 55 9.34 3.62 1.00
CA VAL A 55 8.62 4.87 0.69
C VAL A 55 9.37 5.54 -0.45
N ASP A 56 8.66 5.87 -1.53
CA ASP A 56 9.23 6.49 -2.74
C ASP A 56 10.46 5.74 -3.31
N GLY A 57 10.49 4.41 -3.17
CA GLY A 57 11.59 3.56 -3.64
C GLY A 57 12.81 3.48 -2.71
N VAL A 58 12.80 4.17 -1.56
CA VAL A 58 13.85 4.10 -0.55
C VAL A 58 13.44 3.16 0.58
N GLN A 59 14.32 2.22 0.93
CA GLN A 59 14.10 1.30 2.06
C GLN A 59 14.37 2.03 3.39
N LEU A 60 13.37 2.00 4.28
CA LEU A 60 13.35 2.68 5.55
C LEU A 60 12.85 1.73 6.65
N LEU A 61 13.44 1.83 7.83
CA LEU A 61 12.99 1.11 9.03
C LEU A 61 12.22 2.07 9.94
N VAL A 62 11.06 1.68 10.44
CA VAL A 62 10.30 2.51 11.38
C VAL A 62 10.93 2.44 12.76
N GLU A 63 11.53 3.54 13.22
CA GLU A 63 12.16 3.61 14.55
C GLU A 63 11.16 4.09 15.61
N GLU A 64 10.47 5.18 15.33
CA GLU A 64 9.51 5.79 16.25
C GLU A 64 8.29 6.33 15.49
N MET A 65 7.12 6.26 16.13
CA MET A 65 5.88 6.84 15.60
C MET A 65 5.34 7.89 16.57
N ASN A 66 5.39 9.16 16.18
CA ASN A 66 4.67 10.23 16.89
C ASN A 66 3.30 10.45 16.25
N ILE A 67 2.46 11.21 16.93
CA ILE A 67 1.08 11.51 16.48
C ILE A 67 1.08 12.25 15.13
N LEU A 68 1.99 13.21 14.94
CA LEU A 68 2.04 14.05 13.74
C LEU A 68 3.14 13.65 12.75
N THR A 69 4.17 12.94 13.20
CA THR A 69 5.37 12.62 12.41
C THR A 69 5.87 11.22 12.75
N THR A 70 6.41 10.48 11.78
CA THR A 70 7.13 9.23 12.05
C THR A 70 8.61 9.41 11.74
N VAL A 71 9.43 8.75 12.54
CA VAL A 71 10.89 8.74 12.39
C VAL A 71 11.27 7.43 11.75
N PHE A 72 11.93 7.55 10.61
CA PHE A 72 12.48 6.40 9.91
C PHE A 72 14.00 6.40 10.00
N LEU A 73 14.57 5.22 10.17
CA LEU A 73 16.00 4.99 10.09
C LEU A 73 16.34 4.46 8.70
N LYS A 74 17.25 5.15 8.03
CA LYS A 74 17.83 4.70 6.76
C LYS A 74 18.94 3.68 7.01
N LEU A 75 19.36 2.94 5.98
CA LEU A 75 20.50 2.01 6.06
C LEU A 75 21.81 2.69 6.47
N ASP A 76 21.93 3.99 6.22
CA ASP A 76 23.08 4.83 6.58
C ASP A 76 23.06 5.29 8.05
N ASN A 77 22.16 4.73 8.89
CA ASN A 77 21.85 5.20 10.26
C ASN A 77 21.39 6.66 10.35
N GLU A 78 20.96 7.23 9.23
CA GLU A 78 20.37 8.56 9.17
C GLU A 78 18.89 8.50 9.61
N LYS A 79 18.50 9.39 10.53
CA LYS A 79 17.10 9.56 10.95
C LYS A 79 16.40 10.55 10.04
N VAL A 80 15.32 10.10 9.40
CA VAL A 80 14.49 10.91 8.51
C VAL A 80 13.11 11.11 9.13
N TYR A 81 12.71 12.37 9.23
CA TYR A 81 11.42 12.76 9.80
C TYR A 81 10.42 12.99 8.68
N TYR A 82 9.32 12.24 8.70
CA TYR A 82 8.23 12.43 7.75
C TYR A 82 6.95 12.85 8.48
N PRO A 83 6.23 13.88 8.00
CA PRO A 83 4.92 14.20 8.51
C PRO A 83 3.89 13.14 8.07
N ASN A 84 3.06 12.70 9.02
CA ASN A 84 2.08 11.64 8.79
C ASN A 84 1.03 12.04 7.74
N SER A 85 0.72 13.33 7.63
CA SER A 85 -0.16 13.86 6.56
C SER A 85 0.40 13.60 5.16
N VAL A 86 1.72 13.69 4.97
CA VAL A 86 2.36 13.40 3.68
C VAL A 86 2.45 11.90 3.46
N LEU A 87 2.78 11.11 4.50
CA LEU A 87 2.82 9.65 4.40
C LEU A 87 1.46 9.05 4.03
N ALA A 88 0.37 9.64 4.52
CA ALA A 88 -0.99 9.23 4.15
C ALA A 88 -1.27 9.36 2.65
N THR A 89 -0.57 10.26 1.94
CA THR A 89 -0.72 10.47 0.49
C THR A 89 0.24 9.64 -0.35
N LYS A 90 1.28 9.07 0.27
CA LYS A 90 2.33 8.33 -0.43
C LYS A 90 2.04 6.83 -0.42
N PRO A 91 2.37 6.11 -1.50
CA PRO A 91 2.30 4.65 -1.50
C PRO A 91 3.41 4.09 -0.60
N ILE A 92 3.02 3.31 0.41
CA ILE A 92 3.94 2.66 1.35
C ILE A 92 3.93 1.16 1.09
N SER A 93 5.08 0.59 0.75
CA SER A 93 5.21 -0.87 0.55
C SER A 93 5.83 -1.50 1.79
N ASN A 94 5.07 -2.31 2.52
CA ASN A 94 5.57 -3.01 3.71
C ASN A 94 6.04 -4.42 3.34
N SER A 95 7.35 -4.64 3.36
CA SER A 95 7.94 -5.95 3.02
C SER A 95 7.67 -7.02 4.08
N TYR A 96 7.36 -6.62 5.32
CA TYR A 96 7.05 -7.55 6.41
C TYR A 96 5.63 -8.16 6.28
N ARG A 97 4.69 -7.40 5.72
CA ARG A 97 3.29 -7.84 5.50
C ARG A 97 3.02 -8.35 4.09
N SER A 98 4.01 -8.28 3.21
CA SER A 98 3.94 -8.93 1.90
C SER A 98 4.02 -10.44 2.14
N PRO A 99 3.16 -11.28 1.52
CA PRO A 99 3.40 -12.72 1.51
C PRO A 99 4.83 -12.95 1.00
N ASP A 100 5.52 -13.96 1.57
CA ASP A 100 6.87 -14.36 1.13
C ASP A 100 6.95 -14.16 -0.36
N ILE A 101 7.91 -13.33 -0.81
CA ILE A 101 8.27 -13.22 -2.22
C ILE A 101 8.48 -14.64 -2.70
N GLY A 102 7.40 -15.23 -3.21
CA GLY A 102 7.35 -16.61 -3.59
C GLY A 102 8.50 -16.72 -4.52
N VAL A 103 9.52 -17.44 -4.07
CA VAL A 103 10.80 -17.52 -4.73
C VAL A 103 10.45 -18.06 -6.11
N PHE A 104 10.25 -17.15 -7.05
CA PHE A 104 10.20 -17.41 -8.47
C PHE A 104 11.67 -17.55 -8.84
N LEU A 105 12.31 -18.53 -8.21
CA LEU A 105 13.06 -19.48 -9.00
C LEU A 105 12.08 -19.84 -10.12
N LYS A 106 12.27 -19.17 -11.25
CA LYS A 106 12.54 -19.88 -12.48
C LYS A 106 13.52 -21.03 -12.17
N THR A 107 13.10 -22.04 -11.40
CA THR A 107 13.35 -23.40 -11.82
C THR A 107 12.94 -23.37 -13.28
N PRO A 108 13.82 -23.78 -14.20
CA PRO A 108 13.58 -23.52 -15.61
C PRO A 108 12.34 -24.32 -16.00
N GLN A 109 11.18 -23.69 -15.87
CA GLN A 109 9.89 -24.24 -16.25
C GLN A 109 9.92 -24.44 -17.77
N MET A 110 10.81 -23.73 -18.47
CA MET A 110 11.20 -24.02 -19.85
C MET A 110 11.85 -25.40 -20.01
N PHE A 111 12.74 -25.85 -19.12
CA PHE A 111 13.39 -27.17 -19.21
C PHE A 111 12.44 -28.30 -18.83
N VAL A 112 11.57 -28.09 -17.82
CA VAL A 112 10.54 -29.06 -17.44
C VAL A 112 9.40 -29.11 -18.47
N ALA A 113 8.98 -27.98 -19.03
CA ALA A 113 7.97 -27.95 -20.10
C ALA A 113 8.51 -28.53 -21.41
N LEU A 114 9.78 -28.29 -21.76
CA LEU A 114 10.39 -28.86 -22.97
C LEU A 114 10.56 -30.38 -22.84
N THR A 115 10.99 -30.88 -21.68
CA THR A 115 11.07 -32.34 -21.42
C THR A 115 9.68 -32.99 -21.38
N ALA A 116 8.68 -32.34 -20.78
CA ALA A 116 7.30 -32.82 -20.76
C ALA A 116 6.67 -32.82 -22.17
N ALA A 117 6.87 -31.76 -22.96
CA ALA A 117 6.39 -31.66 -24.34
C ALA A 117 7.10 -32.66 -25.26
N PHE A 118 8.40 -32.90 -25.07
CA PHE A 118 9.15 -33.92 -25.81
C PHE A 118 8.63 -35.33 -25.50
N PHE A 119 8.42 -35.65 -24.22
CA PHE A 119 7.84 -36.94 -23.81
C PHE A 119 6.39 -37.13 -24.31
N ALA A 120 5.57 -36.07 -24.25
CA ALA A 120 4.20 -36.09 -24.78
C ALA A 120 4.15 -36.18 -26.32
N THR A 121 5.18 -35.72 -27.02
CA THR A 121 5.33 -35.87 -28.48
C THR A 121 5.80 -37.27 -28.84
N LEU A 122 6.71 -37.85 -28.05
CA LEU A 122 7.16 -39.25 -28.22
C LEU A 122 6.02 -40.25 -27.96
N SER A 123 5.14 -40.00 -26.99
CA SER A 123 4.00 -40.88 -26.69
C SER A 123 2.87 -40.84 -27.75
N LYS A 124 2.91 -39.89 -28.68
CA LYS A 124 1.91 -39.72 -29.76
C LYS A 124 2.41 -40.16 -31.13
N THR A 125 3.51 -40.89 -31.21
CA THR A 125 3.85 -41.58 -32.47
C THR A 125 2.78 -42.64 -32.74
N PRO A 126 2.15 -42.64 -33.92
CA PRO A 126 1.22 -43.69 -34.28
C PRO A 126 2.02 -45.00 -34.33
N GLN A 127 1.65 -45.97 -33.49
CA GLN A 127 2.02 -47.36 -33.73
C GLN A 127 1.58 -47.67 -35.15
N ILE A 128 2.56 -47.81 -36.05
CA ILE A 128 2.32 -48.19 -37.44
C ILE A 128 1.49 -49.47 -37.36
N SER A 129 0.22 -49.30 -37.73
CA SER A 129 -0.73 -50.38 -37.95
C SER A 129 -0.01 -51.41 -38.81
N ALA A 130 0.26 -52.58 -38.22
CA ALA A 130 0.84 -53.72 -38.91
C ALA A 130 -0.04 -54.04 -40.11
N ALA A 131 0.40 -53.58 -41.28
CA ALA A 131 -0.31 -53.71 -42.52
C ALA A 131 -0.45 -55.19 -42.86
N LYS A 132 -1.71 -55.58 -43.07
CA LYS A 132 -2.14 -56.75 -43.82
C LYS A 132 -1.21 -57.06 -45.01
N GLY A 133 -0.86 -58.32 -45.15
CA GLY A 133 -0.81 -58.98 -46.46
C GLY A 133 0.57 -59.23 -47.05
N ILE A 134 1.12 -60.43 -46.80
CA ILE A 134 1.97 -61.10 -47.79
C ILE A 134 1.20 -62.33 -48.27
N LYS A 135 0.56 -62.13 -49.43
CA LYS A 135 -0.10 -63.15 -50.24
C LYS A 135 0.92 -63.64 -51.28
N LYS A 136 1.16 -64.96 -51.27
CA LYS A 136 1.40 -65.83 -52.44
C LYS A 136 2.65 -65.53 -53.30
N ARG A 137 3.69 -66.34 -53.14
CA ARG A 137 4.49 -66.84 -54.28
C ARG A 137 4.84 -68.31 -54.08
N ARG A 138 4.45 -69.07 -55.12
CA ARG A 138 4.71 -70.45 -55.55
C ARG A 138 5.57 -71.35 -54.67
#